data_AF-A0A2N1QX89-F1
#
_entry.id   AF-A0A2N1QX89-F1
#
_cell.length_a   1.000
_cell.length_b   1.000
_cell.length_c   1.000
_cell.angle_alpha   90.00
_cell.angle_beta   90.00
_cell.angle_gamma   90.00
#
_symmetry.space_group_name_H-M   'P 1'
#
loop_
_entity.id
_entity.type
_entity.pdbx_description
1 polymer ?
#
loop_
_entity_poly.entity_id
_entity_poly.type
_entity_poly.pdbx_seq_one_letter_code
_entity_poly.pdbx_strand_id
1 'polypeptide(L)'
;MQSFPFCPNPHCVWHSEAPAIAWAKPKGFYTTKAFGRVQRYQCTACHRTFSAQTFSLAYYVKRPVALPDIVARLVSGESLRAMSRNLAVSLNLLSNRIDRLTRQAIALHAQCLASRAGYDDICIDGFVSFDTSQYFPSEIPIAITAHSQFILDFSHASRRRSGTMT
;
A
#
# COMPACT_ATOMS: atom_id res chain seq x y z
N MET A 1 7.22 -19.10 -13.90
CA MET A 1 7.76 -19.58 -12.61
C MET A 1 7.46 -18.51 -11.55
N GLN A 2 6.87 -18.85 -10.40
CA GLN A 2 6.71 -17.86 -9.32
C GLN A 2 8.10 -17.48 -8.80
N SER A 3 8.44 -16.20 -8.89
CA SER A 3 9.67 -15.64 -8.31
C SER A 3 9.33 -15.03 -6.95
N PHE A 4 10.21 -15.21 -5.97
CA PHE A 4 10.05 -14.70 -4.62
C PHE A 4 11.23 -13.79 -4.28
N PRO A 5 10.98 -12.62 -3.67
CA PRO A 5 12.02 -11.61 -3.48
C PRO A 5 13.05 -12.00 -2.42
N PHE A 6 12.67 -12.77 -1.40
CA PHE A 6 13.55 -13.22 -0.31
C PHE A 6 12.95 -14.37 0.49
N CYS A 7 13.74 -15.02 1.35
CA CYS A 7 13.26 -16.03 2.29
C CYS A 7 12.60 -15.37 3.52
N PRO A 8 11.38 -15.77 3.93
CA PRO A 8 10.68 -15.13 5.05
C PRO A 8 11.25 -15.51 6.44
N ASN A 9 12.31 -16.32 6.52
CA ASN A 9 12.98 -16.64 7.78
C ASN A 9 14.07 -15.59 8.05
N PRO A 10 13.98 -14.77 9.11
CA PRO A 10 14.96 -13.72 9.40
C PRO A 10 16.41 -14.23 9.58
N HIS A 11 16.58 -15.49 9.97
CA HIS A 11 17.89 -16.10 10.19
C HIS A 11 18.45 -16.79 8.93
N CYS A 12 17.79 -16.67 7.79
CA CYS A 12 18.26 -17.27 6.54
C CYS A 12 19.18 -16.31 5.79
N VAL A 13 20.24 -16.86 5.17
CA VAL A 13 21.15 -16.14 4.27
C VAL A 13 20.43 -15.42 3.12
N TRP A 14 19.25 -15.91 2.70
CA TRP A 14 18.46 -15.32 1.62
C TRP A 14 17.33 -14.41 2.12
N HIS A 15 17.33 -14.00 3.39
CA HIS A 15 16.31 -13.11 3.95
C HIS A 15 16.46 -11.67 3.45
N SER A 16 17.70 -11.19 3.35
CA SER A 16 17.99 -9.84 2.88
C SER A 16 18.00 -9.77 1.36
N GLU A 17 18.59 -10.78 0.72
CA GLU A 17 18.71 -10.83 -0.74
C GLU A 17 18.58 -12.28 -1.21
N ALA A 18 17.56 -12.55 -2.03
CA ALA A 18 17.45 -13.83 -2.70
C ALA A 18 18.49 -13.96 -3.83
N PRO A 19 19.02 -15.17 -4.07
CA PRO A 19 19.85 -15.41 -5.23
C PRO A 19 19.00 -15.29 -6.51
N ALA A 20 19.64 -14.91 -7.63
CA ALA A 20 18.98 -14.80 -8.93
C ALA A 20 18.49 -16.15 -9.49
N ILE A 21 18.97 -17.26 -8.94
CA ILE A 21 18.54 -18.61 -9.29
C ILE A 21 17.32 -19.06 -8.47
N ALA A 22 16.64 -20.11 -8.94
CA ALA A 22 15.53 -20.71 -8.21
C ALA A 22 15.98 -21.27 -6.85
N TRP A 23 15.53 -20.64 -5.76
CA TRP A 23 15.92 -20.97 -4.39
C TRP A 23 14.77 -21.53 -3.54
N ALA A 24 13.55 -21.46 -4.07
CA ALA A 24 12.34 -21.97 -3.43
C ALA A 24 11.78 -23.11 -4.26
N LYS A 25 11.71 -24.33 -3.68
CA LYS A 25 11.13 -25.50 -4.34
C LYS A 25 9.67 -25.71 -3.88
N PRO A 26 8.75 -26.10 -4.78
CA PRO A 26 7.40 -26.48 -4.40
C PRO A 26 7.40 -27.59 -3.34
N LYS A 27 6.56 -27.47 -2.30
CA LYS A 27 6.42 -28.45 -1.21
C LYS A 27 4.97 -28.63 -0.77
N GLY A 28 4.18 -29.24 -1.64
CA GLY A 28 2.77 -29.55 -1.37
C GLY A 28 1.86 -28.32 -1.34
N PHE A 29 0.64 -28.51 -0.82
CA PHE A 29 -0.42 -27.51 -0.85
C PHE A 29 -1.19 -27.50 0.46
N TYR A 30 -1.94 -26.44 0.71
CA TYR A 30 -3.01 -26.40 1.71
C TYR A 30 -4.22 -25.70 1.13
N THR A 31 -5.41 -25.99 1.65
CA THR A 31 -6.65 -25.38 1.20
C THR A 31 -7.11 -24.32 2.19
N THR A 32 -7.66 -23.23 1.68
CA THR A 32 -8.25 -22.14 2.44
C THR A 32 -9.64 -21.83 1.91
N LYS A 33 -10.53 -21.34 2.78
CA LYS A 33 -11.86 -20.86 2.35
C LYS A 33 -11.76 -19.62 1.46
N ALA A 34 -10.76 -18.77 1.68
CA ALA A 34 -10.62 -17.50 0.99
C ALA A 34 -9.99 -17.61 -0.40
N PHE A 35 -9.06 -18.54 -0.61
CA PHE A 35 -8.26 -18.64 -1.84
C PHE A 35 -8.22 -20.05 -2.44
N GLY A 36 -9.01 -20.98 -1.92
CA GLY A 36 -8.97 -22.37 -2.36
C GLY A 36 -7.60 -23.01 -2.09
N ARG A 37 -7.09 -23.77 -3.06
CA ARG A 37 -5.83 -24.50 -2.97
C ARG A 37 -4.62 -23.58 -3.17
N VAL A 38 -3.76 -23.51 -2.18
CA VAL A 38 -2.57 -22.63 -2.14
C VAL A 38 -1.30 -23.47 -2.15
N GLN A 39 -0.40 -23.17 -3.10
CA GLN A 39 0.91 -23.80 -3.20
C GLN A 39 1.81 -23.39 -2.03
N ARG A 40 2.51 -24.37 -1.44
CA ARG A 40 3.59 -24.17 -0.49
C ARG A 40 4.94 -24.32 -1.16
N TYR A 41 5.93 -23.65 -0.61
CA TYR A 41 7.32 -23.71 -1.04
C TYR A 41 8.22 -23.96 0.16
N GLN A 42 9.42 -24.44 -0.12
CA GLN A 42 10.48 -24.62 0.86
C GLN A 42 11.76 -23.96 0.35
N CYS A 43 12.36 -23.14 1.21
CA CYS A 43 13.70 -22.60 0.99
C CYS A 43 14.73 -23.73 0.90
N THR A 44 15.59 -23.73 -0.11
CA THR A 44 16.64 -24.76 -0.25
C THR A 44 17.81 -24.57 0.70
N ALA A 45 18.06 -23.36 1.21
CA ALA A 45 19.13 -23.08 2.20
C ALA A 45 18.73 -23.42 3.64
N CYS A 46 17.62 -22.85 4.15
CA CYS A 46 17.23 -23.00 5.56
C CYS A 46 16.06 -23.96 5.80
N HIS A 47 15.51 -24.55 4.74
CA HIS A 47 14.37 -25.49 4.80
C HIS A 47 13.06 -24.94 5.38
N ARG A 48 12.98 -23.64 5.70
CA ARG A 48 11.73 -22.97 6.10
C ARG A 48 10.69 -23.13 4.98
N THR A 49 9.48 -23.50 5.38
CA THR A 49 8.34 -23.51 4.45
C THR A 49 7.58 -22.21 4.50
N PHE A 50 7.07 -21.78 3.35
CA PHE A 50 6.19 -20.63 3.20
C PHE A 50 5.18 -20.90 2.08
N SER A 51 4.28 -19.96 1.78
CA SER A 51 3.27 -20.16 0.75
C SER A 51 3.37 -19.12 -0.36
N ALA A 52 2.71 -19.40 -1.48
CA ALA A 52 2.53 -18.43 -2.56
C ALA A 52 1.93 -17.09 -2.08
N GLN A 53 1.23 -17.09 -0.94
CA GLN A 53 0.63 -15.88 -0.36
C GLN A 53 1.57 -15.06 0.51
N THR A 54 2.72 -15.59 0.93
CA THR A 54 3.59 -14.92 1.93
C THR A 54 4.01 -13.50 1.50
N PHE A 55 4.20 -13.28 0.20
CA PHE A 55 4.58 -11.97 -0.37
C PHE A 55 3.41 -11.25 -1.05
N SER A 56 2.20 -11.79 -0.93
CA SER A 56 1.01 -11.17 -1.51
C SER A 56 0.46 -10.10 -0.59
N LEU A 57 -0.05 -9.01 -1.15
CA LEU A 57 -0.86 -8.03 -0.39
C LEU A 57 -2.10 -8.66 0.25
N ALA A 58 -2.54 -9.81 -0.26
CA ALA A 58 -3.64 -10.59 0.30
C ALA A 58 -3.22 -11.52 1.45
N TYR A 59 -1.98 -11.45 1.93
CA TYR A 59 -1.52 -12.28 3.04
C TYR A 59 -2.39 -12.08 4.29
N TYR A 60 -2.84 -13.20 4.88
CA TYR A 60 -3.79 -13.30 5.99
C TYR A 60 -5.20 -12.73 5.75
N VAL A 61 -5.52 -12.28 4.54
CA VAL A 61 -6.86 -11.78 4.22
C VAL A 61 -7.88 -12.92 4.25
N LYS A 62 -9.01 -12.71 4.94
CA LYS A 62 -10.09 -13.70 5.06
C LYS A 62 -11.19 -13.53 4.02
N ARG A 63 -11.34 -12.32 3.50
CA ARG A 63 -12.26 -11.97 2.42
C ARG A 63 -11.50 -11.16 1.37
N PRO A 64 -11.08 -11.79 0.26
CA PRO A 64 -10.41 -11.10 -0.84
C PRO A 64 -11.35 -10.07 -1.45
N VAL A 65 -10.79 -8.93 -1.82
CA VAL A 65 -11.44 -7.89 -2.60
C VAL A 65 -10.42 -7.46 -3.65
N ALA A 66 -10.89 -7.14 -4.86
CA ALA A 66 -10.02 -6.66 -5.92
C ALA A 66 -9.41 -5.31 -5.50
N LEU A 67 -8.13 -5.31 -5.14
CA LEU A 67 -7.40 -4.09 -4.79
C LEU A 67 -7.42 -3.03 -5.91
N PRO A 68 -7.32 -3.39 -7.21
CA PRO A 68 -7.44 -2.39 -8.28
C PRO A 68 -8.78 -1.67 -8.30
N ASP A 69 -9.88 -2.36 -7.96
CA ASP A 69 -11.21 -1.76 -7.87
C ASP A 69 -11.27 -0.76 -6.71
N ILE A 70 -10.70 -1.09 -5.55
CA ILE A 70 -10.59 -0.15 -4.42
C ILE A 70 -9.79 1.11 -4.81
N VAL A 71 -8.68 0.96 -5.54
CA VAL A 71 -7.88 2.10 -6.01
C VAL A 71 -8.69 2.99 -6.95
N ALA A 72 -9.36 2.41 -7.96
CA ALA A 72 -10.16 3.16 -8.92
C ALA A 72 -11.26 3.98 -8.23
N ARG A 73 -11.92 3.40 -7.23
CA ARG A 73 -12.97 4.05 -6.44
C ARG A 73 -12.43 5.20 -5.57
N LEU A 74 -11.28 5.01 -4.94
CA LEU A 74 -10.61 6.06 -4.17
C LEU A 74 -10.24 7.26 -5.05
N VAL A 75 -9.62 7.01 -6.21
CA VAL A 75 -9.22 8.05 -7.15
C VAL A 75 -10.44 8.79 -7.72
N SER A 76 -11.57 8.11 -7.84
CA SER A 76 -12.84 8.70 -8.28
C SER A 76 -13.56 9.51 -7.19
N GLY A 77 -13.00 9.60 -5.98
CA GLY A 77 -13.59 10.33 -4.86
C GLY A 77 -14.78 9.62 -4.19
N GLU A 78 -14.93 8.30 -4.38
CA GLU A 78 -16.01 7.55 -3.73
C GLU A 78 -15.79 7.52 -2.21
N SER A 79 -16.83 7.82 -1.42
CA SER A 79 -16.73 7.71 0.04
C SER A 79 -16.59 6.25 0.49
N LEU A 80 -15.88 6.00 1.59
CA LEU A 80 -15.74 4.64 2.16
C LEU A 80 -17.10 3.98 2.47
N ARG A 81 -18.10 4.78 2.85
CA ARG A 81 -19.47 4.31 3.11
C ARG A 81 -20.18 3.86 1.83
N ALA A 82 -19.98 4.57 0.72
CA ALA A 82 -20.51 4.16 -0.57
C ALA A 82 -19.83 2.86 -1.05
N MET A 83 -18.50 2.79 -0.99
CA MET A 83 -17.76 1.58 -1.34
C MET A 83 -18.20 0.37 -0.50
N SER A 84 -18.39 0.57 0.80
CA SER A 84 -18.85 -0.46 1.74
C SER A 84 -20.20 -1.05 1.32
N ARG A 85 -21.16 -0.21 0.92
CA ARG A 85 -22.46 -0.67 0.40
C ARG A 85 -22.33 -1.36 -0.95
N ASN A 86 -21.60 -0.75 -1.89
CA ASN A 86 -21.46 -1.24 -3.26
C ASN A 86 -20.73 -2.59 -3.34
N LEU A 87 -19.75 -2.80 -2.46
CA LEU A 87 -18.97 -4.04 -2.36
C LEU A 87 -19.50 -5.02 -1.31
N ALA A 88 -20.55 -4.63 -0.58
CA ALA A 88 -21.11 -5.38 0.54
C ALA A 88 -20.04 -5.83 1.57
N VAL A 89 -19.13 -4.93 1.93
CA VAL A 89 -18.04 -5.16 2.90
C VAL A 89 -18.10 -4.16 4.05
N SER A 90 -17.52 -4.51 5.20
CA SER A 90 -17.42 -3.58 6.32
C SER A 90 -16.40 -2.47 6.06
N LEU A 91 -16.59 -1.33 6.71
CA LEU A 91 -15.64 -0.20 6.67
C LEU A 91 -14.25 -0.62 7.15
N ASN A 92 -14.17 -1.39 8.25
CA ASN A 92 -12.89 -1.89 8.77
C ASN A 92 -12.13 -2.76 7.77
N LEU A 93 -12.86 -3.54 6.96
CA LEU A 93 -12.23 -4.32 5.89
C LEU A 93 -11.63 -3.39 4.84
N LEU A 94 -12.37 -2.36 4.40
CA LEU A 94 -11.88 -1.38 3.43
C LEU A 94 -10.67 -0.63 3.98
N SER A 95 -10.73 -0.07 5.18
CA SER A 95 -9.59 0.60 5.82
C SER A 95 -8.35 -0.29 5.83
N ASN A 96 -8.47 -1.57 6.17
CA ASN A 96 -7.33 -2.50 6.11
C ASN A 96 -6.77 -2.71 4.70
N ARG A 97 -7.62 -2.70 3.65
CA ARG A 97 -7.15 -2.81 2.25
C ARG A 97 -6.47 -1.53 1.80
N ILE A 98 -7.02 -0.38 2.19
CA ILE A 98 -6.47 0.93 1.90
C ILE A 98 -5.11 1.08 2.57
N ASP A 99 -4.96 0.74 3.86
CA ASP A 99 -3.67 0.78 4.55
C ASP A 99 -2.59 -0.06 3.85
N ARG A 100 -2.97 -1.24 3.33
CA ARG A 100 -2.05 -2.10 2.55
C ARG A 100 -1.64 -1.43 1.25
N LEU A 101 -2.58 -0.82 0.53
CA LEU A 101 -2.33 -0.06 -0.69
C LEU A 101 -1.45 1.17 -0.41
N THR A 102 -1.73 1.93 0.64
CA THR A 102 -0.96 3.12 1.04
C THR A 102 0.49 2.77 1.31
N ARG A 103 0.77 1.63 1.97
CA ARG A 103 2.16 1.16 2.17
C ARG A 103 2.87 0.88 0.85
N GLN A 104 2.17 0.35 -0.16
CA GLN A 104 2.73 0.18 -1.49
C GLN A 104 2.94 1.50 -2.21
N ALA A 105 2.00 2.44 -2.08
CA ALA A 105 2.13 3.78 -2.65
C ALA A 105 3.33 4.53 -2.07
N ILE A 106 3.54 4.45 -0.75
CA ILE A 106 4.72 5.03 -0.09
C ILE A 106 6.01 4.39 -0.61
N ALA A 107 6.06 3.06 -0.71
CA ALA A 107 7.25 2.36 -1.22
C ALA A 107 7.54 2.72 -2.69
N LEU A 108 6.51 2.80 -3.52
CA LEU A 108 6.63 3.22 -4.92
C LEU A 108 7.09 4.67 -5.03
N HIS A 109 6.48 5.57 -4.25
CA HIS A 109 6.84 6.98 -4.22
C HIS A 109 8.31 7.18 -3.82
N ALA A 110 8.79 6.47 -2.79
CA ALA A 110 10.20 6.51 -2.39
C ALA A 110 11.15 6.02 -3.50
N GLN A 111 10.77 4.98 -4.24
CA GLN A 111 11.55 4.50 -5.39
C GLN A 111 11.59 5.53 -6.53
N CYS A 112 10.44 6.12 -6.85
CA CYS A 112 10.35 7.18 -7.86
C CYS A 112 11.12 8.44 -7.47
N LEU A 113 11.08 8.81 -6.19
CA LEU A 113 11.83 9.96 -5.67
C LEU A 113 13.34 9.73 -5.78
N ALA A 114 13.81 8.51 -5.45
CA ALA A 114 15.22 8.14 -5.55
C ALA A 114 15.73 8.05 -6.99
N SER A 115 14.86 7.71 -7.95
CA SER A 115 15.20 7.63 -9.37
C SER A 115 15.04 8.93 -10.14
N ARG A 116 14.53 9.99 -9.49
CA ARG A 116 14.32 11.29 -10.11
C ARG A 116 15.67 11.89 -10.52
N ALA A 117 15.79 12.21 -11.81
CA ALA A 117 16.96 12.88 -12.36
C ALA A 117 16.76 14.41 -12.36
N GLY A 118 17.85 15.13 -12.14
CA GLY A 118 17.91 16.58 -12.34
C GLY A 118 17.47 17.44 -11.16
N TYR A 119 17.75 18.74 -11.30
CA TYR A 119 17.27 19.80 -10.44
C TYR A 119 16.06 20.44 -11.10
N ASP A 120 15.01 20.67 -10.33
CA ASP A 120 13.78 21.34 -10.75
C ASP A 120 13.45 22.35 -9.64
N ASP A 121 12.87 23.49 -10.02
CA ASP A 121 12.39 24.47 -9.05
C ASP A 121 11.25 23.84 -8.22
N ILE A 122 11.12 24.28 -6.98
CA ILE A 122 10.13 23.71 -6.05
C ILE A 122 8.99 24.72 -5.88
N CYS A 123 7.77 24.27 -6.15
CA CYS A 123 6.56 24.97 -5.80
C CYS A 123 5.97 24.35 -4.53
N ILE A 124 5.62 25.18 -3.55
CA ILE A 124 4.98 24.75 -2.32
C ILE A 124 3.63 25.47 -2.23
N ASP A 125 2.57 24.69 -2.02
CA ASP A 125 1.21 25.20 -1.81
C ASP A 125 0.54 24.45 -0.66
N GLY A 126 -0.54 25.00 -0.10
CA GLY A 126 -1.29 24.44 1.02
C GLY A 126 -2.77 24.25 0.68
N PHE A 127 -3.23 23.01 0.69
CA PHE A 127 -4.66 22.72 0.56
C PHE A 127 -5.33 22.71 1.94
N VAL A 128 -6.24 23.67 2.17
CA VAL A 128 -7.02 23.72 3.42
C VAL A 128 -8.24 22.79 3.29
N SER A 129 -8.38 21.91 4.28
CA SER A 129 -9.50 20.99 4.40
C SER A 129 -10.07 20.99 5.83
N PHE A 130 -10.98 20.07 6.09
CA PHE A 130 -11.65 19.93 7.38
C PHE A 130 -11.79 18.47 7.77
N ASP A 131 -11.39 18.15 8.98
CA ASP A 131 -11.56 16.83 9.54
C ASP A 131 -12.95 16.75 10.19
N THR A 132 -13.90 16.08 9.53
CA THR A 132 -15.30 15.94 10.00
C THR A 132 -16.18 17.20 9.90
N SER A 133 -15.68 18.39 10.28
CA SER A 133 -16.45 19.64 10.25
C SER A 133 -15.58 20.89 10.23
N GLN A 134 -16.19 22.05 9.94
CA GLN A 134 -15.51 23.36 9.92
C GLN A 134 -14.83 23.76 11.25
N TYR A 135 -15.15 23.05 12.35
CA TYR A 135 -14.51 23.25 13.66
C TYR A 135 -13.11 22.63 13.77
N PHE A 136 -12.73 21.76 12.83
CA PHE A 136 -11.44 21.07 12.83
C PHE A 136 -10.73 21.28 11.48
N PRO A 137 -10.29 22.51 11.16
CA PRO A 137 -9.57 22.76 9.93
C PRO A 137 -8.20 22.09 9.94
N SER A 138 -7.80 21.60 8.78
CA SER A 138 -6.50 21.01 8.52
C SER A 138 -5.88 21.65 7.29
N GLU A 139 -4.55 21.67 7.25
CA GLU A 139 -3.78 22.07 6.08
C GLU A 139 -3.00 20.86 5.58
N ILE A 140 -2.98 20.70 4.27
CA ILE A 140 -2.17 19.72 3.59
C ILE A 140 -1.15 20.49 2.74
N PRO A 141 0.02 20.85 3.30
CA PRO A 141 1.12 21.39 2.52
C PRO A 141 1.62 20.34 1.54
N ILE A 142 1.83 20.75 0.29
CA ILE A 142 2.31 19.90 -0.79
C ILE A 142 3.48 20.61 -1.45
N ALA A 143 4.63 19.93 -1.49
CA ALA A 143 5.78 20.35 -2.27
C ALA A 143 5.80 19.57 -3.59
N ILE A 144 5.84 20.29 -4.71
CA ILE A 144 5.94 19.70 -6.05
C ILE A 144 7.09 20.34 -6.80
N THR A 145 7.58 19.66 -7.84
CA THR A 145 8.48 20.27 -8.81
C THR A 145 7.70 21.17 -9.77
N ALA A 146 8.24 22.33 -10.14
CA ALA A 146 7.56 23.34 -10.95
C ALA A 146 7.21 22.83 -12.36
N HIS A 147 8.11 22.11 -13.01
CA HIS A 147 7.92 21.65 -14.39
C HIS A 147 7.30 20.26 -14.47
N SER A 148 7.87 19.27 -13.77
CA SER A 148 7.38 17.89 -13.89
C SER A 148 6.11 17.61 -13.07
N GLN A 149 5.71 18.56 -12.21
CA GLN A 149 4.60 18.43 -11.25
C GLN A 149 4.72 17.18 -10.36
N PHE A 150 5.92 16.64 -10.21
CA PHE A 150 6.18 15.50 -9.36
C PHE A 150 6.02 15.90 -7.90
N ILE A 151 5.23 15.11 -7.16
CA ILE A 151 5.02 15.32 -5.72
C ILE A 151 6.29 14.90 -4.98
N LEU A 152 6.97 15.88 -4.38
CA LEU A 152 8.19 15.66 -3.60
C LEU A 152 7.84 15.15 -2.22
N ASP A 153 6.92 15.84 -1.54
CA ASP A 153 6.44 15.48 -0.21
C ASP A 153 5.09 16.16 0.05
N PHE A 154 4.34 15.65 1.02
CA PHE A 154 3.16 16.29 1.55
C PHE A 154 3.04 16.02 3.05
N SER A 155 2.49 16.99 3.79
CA SER A 155 2.28 16.88 5.22
C SER A 155 0.81 17.10 5.58
N HIS A 156 0.45 16.86 6.84
CA HIS A 156 -0.85 17.22 7.39
C HIS A 156 -0.63 17.95 8.71
N ALA A 157 -1.23 19.13 8.82
CA ALA A 157 -1.15 19.96 10.01
C ALA A 157 -2.55 20.40 10.43
N SER A 158 -2.90 20.19 11.71
CA SER A 158 -4.11 20.78 12.27
C SER A 158 -3.96 22.30 12.35
N ARG A 159 -4.97 23.03 11.89
CA ARG A 159 -5.02 24.49 12.00
C ARG A 159 -5.86 24.92 13.19
N ARG A 160 -5.56 26.10 13.71
CA ARG A 160 -6.52 26.81 14.57
C ARG A 160 -7.68 27.28 13.69
N ARG A 161 -8.89 27.22 14.24
CA ARG A 161 -10.08 27.77 13.61
C ARG A 161 -9.85 29.24 13.24
N SER A 162 -10.15 29.58 12.00
CA SER A 162 -10.05 30.93 11.45
C SER A 162 -11.26 31.22 10.56
N GLY A 163 -11.60 32.49 10.40
CA GLY A 163 -12.78 32.94 9.64
C GLY A 163 -14.03 33.11 10.51
N THR A 164 -15.00 33.85 9.97
CA THR A 164 -16.31 34.07 10.59
C THR A 164 -17.23 32.91 10.22
N MET A 165 -17.79 32.20 11.21
CA MET A 165 -18.82 31.22 10.93
C MET A 165 -20.15 31.94 10.67
N THR A 166 -20.69 31.75 9.47
CA THR A 166 -22.07 32.08 9.11
C THR A 166 -23.00 30.94 9.47
#